data_AF-A0A2P5BEK6-F1
#
_entry.id   AF-A0A2P5BEK6-F1
#
_cell.length_a   1.000
_cell.length_b   1.000
_cell.length_c   1.000
_cell.angle_alpha   90.00
_cell.angle_beta   90.00
_cell.angle_gamma   90.00
#
_symmetry.space_group_name_H-M   'P 1'
#
loop_
_entity.id
_entity.type
_entity.pdbx_description
1 polymer ?
#
loop_
_entity_poly.entity_id
_entity_poly.type
_entity_poly.pdbx_seq_one_letter_code
_entity_poly.pdbx_strand_id
1 'polypeptide(L)'
;MGGEATPLLQKVPLKRTGNVWTAVAHIITGVIGSGVLSLSWSMAQLGWIAGPLAMLSFAATTLFSAFLLCNCYRSPDPEHGPTRNRSYIEAVDMNLGKNNALACGFLLQLTLYGFGIAYTVTSGISMRAIQVSNCYHKEGHEAACEYGDAFYMLLFGVVQIVLSQLPNFHNIQWLSVVAAIMSFTFALIGLGLGLAKV
;
A
#
# COMPACT_ATOMS: atom_id res chain seq x y z
N MET A 1 -18.29 36.21 30.81
CA MET A 1 -17.28 35.16 31.08
C MET A 1 -17.14 34.36 29.80
N GLY A 2 -16.36 34.82 28.82
CA GLY A 2 -14.89 34.71 28.85
C GLY A 2 -14.48 33.37 28.25
N GLY A 3 -14.95 33.07 27.04
CA GLY A 3 -14.57 31.86 26.30
C GLY A 3 -13.23 32.08 25.63
N GLU A 4 -12.17 31.67 26.30
CA GLU A 4 -10.81 31.68 25.76
C GLU A 4 -10.73 30.63 24.64
N ALA A 5 -10.84 31.10 23.40
CA ALA A 5 -10.60 30.28 22.22
C ALA A 5 -9.14 29.86 22.20
N THR A 6 -8.87 28.57 22.33
CA THR A 6 -7.54 27.98 22.23
C THR A 6 -6.95 28.31 20.84
N PRO A 7 -5.80 29.02 20.73
CA PRO A 7 -5.34 29.61 19.47
C PRO A 7 -4.57 28.64 18.55
N LEU A 8 -4.67 27.31 18.76
CA LEU A 8 -3.82 26.31 18.07
C LEU A 8 -4.47 25.61 16.87
N LEU A 9 -5.72 25.93 16.52
CA LEU A 9 -6.37 25.44 15.30
C LEU A 9 -6.97 26.61 14.50
N GLN A 10 -6.15 27.61 14.20
CA GLN A 10 -6.34 28.36 12.96
C GLN A 10 -6.36 27.31 11.84
N LYS A 11 -7.55 26.90 11.36
CA LYS A 11 -7.71 26.11 10.14
C LYS A 11 -7.19 26.97 8.99
N VAL A 12 -5.87 26.99 8.80
CA VAL A 12 -5.28 27.53 7.59
C VAL A 12 -5.94 26.78 6.44
N PRO A 13 -6.60 27.46 5.49
CA PRO A 13 -7.24 26.79 4.38
C PRO A 13 -6.15 26.04 3.61
N LEU A 14 -6.15 24.71 3.76
CA LEU A 14 -5.25 23.82 3.04
C LEU A 14 -5.48 24.03 1.54
N LYS A 15 -4.53 24.69 0.88
CA LYS A 15 -4.55 24.92 -0.56
C LYS A 15 -4.34 23.58 -1.25
N ARG A 16 -5.37 23.11 -1.95
CA ARG A 16 -5.31 21.84 -2.70
C ARG A 16 -4.84 22.14 -4.12
N THR A 17 -3.74 21.54 -4.51
CA THR A 17 -3.10 21.72 -5.83
C THR A 17 -3.23 20.48 -6.73
N GLY A 18 -3.77 19.37 -6.20
CA GLY A 18 -3.95 18.14 -6.95
C GLY A 18 -4.99 18.25 -8.05
N ASN A 19 -4.74 17.57 -9.16
CA ASN A 19 -5.64 17.39 -10.29
C ASN A 19 -5.94 15.89 -10.50
N VAL A 20 -6.80 15.57 -11.47
CA VAL A 20 -7.18 14.18 -11.79
C VAL A 20 -5.95 13.32 -12.09
N TRP A 21 -4.95 13.85 -12.82
CA TRP A 21 -3.72 13.13 -13.14
C TRP A 21 -2.91 12.74 -11.90
N THR A 22 -2.72 13.68 -10.96
CA THR A 22 -2.03 13.38 -9.70
C THR A 22 -2.82 12.38 -8.85
N ALA A 23 -4.16 12.43 -8.87
CA ALA A 23 -4.99 11.47 -8.16
C ALA A 23 -4.86 10.06 -8.75
N VAL A 24 -4.95 9.95 -10.09
CA VAL A 24 -4.76 8.67 -10.81
C VAL A 24 -3.37 8.11 -10.54
N ALA A 25 -2.32 8.94 -10.62
CA ALA A 25 -0.97 8.52 -10.31
C ALA A 25 -0.86 7.97 -8.88
N HIS A 26 -1.39 8.70 -7.88
CA HIS A 26 -1.37 8.23 -6.49
C HIS A 26 -2.13 6.91 -6.29
N ILE A 27 -3.28 6.73 -6.95
CA ILE A 27 -4.04 5.47 -6.90
C ILE A 27 -3.21 4.33 -7.50
N ILE A 28 -2.65 4.52 -8.69
CA ILE A 28 -1.81 3.50 -9.35
C ILE A 28 -0.63 3.13 -8.45
N THR A 29 0.11 4.10 -7.93
CA THR A 29 1.26 3.83 -7.05
C THR A 29 0.89 3.22 -5.70
N GLY A 30 -0.34 3.43 -5.22
CA GLY A 30 -0.83 2.82 -3.99
C GLY A 30 -1.28 1.38 -4.16
N VAL A 31 -1.77 1.02 -5.36
CA VAL A 31 -2.29 -0.33 -5.65
C VAL A 31 -1.20 -1.25 -6.22
N ILE A 32 -0.33 -0.73 -7.08
CA ILE A 32 0.76 -1.52 -7.66
C ILE A 32 1.86 -1.66 -6.61
N GLY A 33 2.12 -2.89 -6.17
CA GLY A 33 3.14 -3.20 -5.16
C GLY A 33 3.59 -4.65 -5.21
N SER A 34 4.16 -5.14 -4.10
CA SER A 34 4.64 -6.52 -3.98
C SER A 34 3.55 -7.58 -4.19
N GLY A 35 2.29 -7.22 -4.01
CA GLY A 35 1.14 -8.10 -4.20
C GLY A 35 1.05 -8.72 -5.60
N VAL A 36 1.62 -8.09 -6.63
CA VAL A 36 1.65 -8.62 -8.01
C VAL A 36 2.39 -9.97 -8.09
N LEU A 37 3.43 -10.17 -7.27
CA LEU A 37 4.21 -11.41 -7.25
C LEU A 37 3.44 -12.57 -6.61
N SER A 38 2.69 -12.31 -5.54
CA SER A 38 1.82 -13.33 -4.93
C SER A 38 0.58 -13.59 -5.78
N LEU A 39 0.10 -12.57 -6.51
CA LEU A 39 -1.08 -12.70 -7.36
C LEU A 39 -0.85 -13.70 -8.49
N SER A 40 0.31 -13.66 -9.15
CA SER A 40 0.63 -14.61 -10.22
C SER A 40 0.67 -16.05 -9.72
N TRP A 41 1.21 -16.28 -8.53
CA TRP A 41 1.17 -17.59 -7.88
C TRP A 41 -0.26 -18.04 -7.60
N SER A 42 -1.10 -17.21 -6.98
CA SER A 42 -2.50 -17.53 -6.74
C SER A 42 -3.25 -17.81 -8.05
N MET A 43 -3.02 -17.02 -9.10
CA MET A 43 -3.60 -17.22 -10.43
C MET A 43 -3.19 -18.57 -11.03
N ALA A 44 -1.93 -18.97 -10.86
CA ALA A 44 -1.44 -20.27 -11.31
C ALA A 44 -2.17 -21.41 -10.58
N GLN A 45 -2.48 -21.26 -9.29
CA GLN A 45 -3.21 -22.27 -8.52
C GLN A 45 -4.69 -22.36 -8.87
N LEU A 46 -5.35 -21.23 -9.17
CA LEU A 46 -6.75 -21.21 -9.61
C LEU A 46 -6.93 -21.67 -11.07
N GLY A 47 -5.87 -21.61 -11.88
CA GLY A 47 -5.89 -21.99 -13.28
C GLY A 47 -6.55 -20.97 -14.20
N TRP A 48 -6.59 -21.30 -15.50
CA TRP A 48 -6.94 -20.39 -16.60
C TRP A 48 -8.37 -19.82 -16.54
N ILE A 49 -9.34 -20.54 -15.97
CA ILE A 49 -10.74 -20.08 -15.94
C ILE A 49 -11.07 -19.41 -14.60
N ALA A 50 -10.84 -20.12 -13.49
CA ALA A 50 -11.21 -19.60 -12.18
C ALA A 50 -10.33 -18.42 -11.75
N GLY A 51 -9.06 -18.37 -12.18
CA GLY A 51 -8.16 -17.26 -11.89
C GLY A 51 -8.69 -15.93 -12.43
N PRO A 52 -8.84 -15.75 -13.75
CA PRO A 52 -9.37 -14.51 -14.33
C PRO A 52 -10.77 -14.16 -13.83
N LEU A 53 -11.64 -15.16 -13.63
CA LEU A 53 -12.97 -14.92 -13.08
C LEU A 53 -12.90 -14.33 -11.66
N ALA A 54 -12.05 -14.89 -10.79
CA ALA A 54 -11.83 -14.35 -9.45
C ALA A 54 -11.19 -12.95 -9.48
N MET A 55 -10.26 -12.70 -10.41
CA MET A 55 -9.68 -11.36 -10.58
C MET A 55 -10.73 -10.31 -10.96
N LEU A 56 -11.63 -10.65 -11.89
CA LEU A 56 -12.70 -9.77 -12.30
C LEU A 56 -13.70 -9.52 -11.15
N SER A 57 -14.03 -10.53 -10.35
CA SER A 57 -14.93 -10.36 -9.20
C SER A 57 -14.31 -9.45 -8.13
N PHE A 58 -13.04 -9.67 -7.76
CA PHE A 58 -12.34 -8.80 -6.81
C PHE A 58 -12.17 -7.36 -7.34
N ALA A 59 -11.91 -7.20 -8.65
CA ALA A 59 -11.85 -5.89 -9.28
C ALA A 59 -13.22 -5.17 -9.22
N ALA A 60 -14.31 -5.87 -9.52
CA ALA A 60 -15.66 -5.32 -9.43
C ALA A 60 -16.02 -4.92 -7.98
N THR A 61 -15.72 -5.77 -6.99
CA THR A 61 -15.93 -5.45 -5.57
C THR A 61 -15.12 -4.22 -5.16
N THR A 62 -13.84 -4.15 -5.54
CA THR A 62 -12.97 -3.00 -5.22
C THR A 62 -13.50 -1.71 -5.83
N LEU A 63 -13.95 -1.76 -7.09
CA LEU A 63 -14.52 -0.62 -7.78
C LEU A 63 -15.83 -0.15 -7.12
N PHE A 64 -16.70 -1.09 -6.75
CA PHE A 64 -17.94 -0.79 -6.04
C PHE A 64 -17.67 -0.12 -4.69
N SER A 65 -16.74 -0.67 -3.90
CA SER A 65 -16.32 -0.07 -2.63
C SER A 65 -15.71 1.33 -2.83
N ALA A 66 -14.91 1.54 -3.88
CA ALA A 66 -14.34 2.84 -4.19
C ALA A 66 -15.43 3.89 -4.50
N PHE A 67 -16.48 3.52 -5.25
CA PHE A 67 -17.61 4.42 -5.50
C PHE A 67 -18.37 4.78 -4.22
N LEU A 68 -18.60 3.81 -3.32
CA LEU A 68 -19.21 4.10 -2.02
C LEU A 68 -18.37 5.08 -1.20
N LEU A 69 -17.04 4.88 -1.15
CA LEU A 69 -16.13 5.77 -0.43
C LEU A 69 -16.11 7.19 -1.03
N CYS A 70 -16.14 7.31 -2.36
CA CYS A 70 -16.23 8.60 -3.03
C CYS A 70 -17.54 9.33 -2.68
N ASN A 71 -18.67 8.61 -2.63
CA ASN A 71 -19.96 9.19 -2.24
C ASN A 71 -19.97 9.62 -0.77
N CYS A 72 -19.26 8.91 0.11
CA CYS A 72 -19.15 9.25 1.53
C CYS A 72 -18.05 10.28 1.86
N TYR A 73 -17.36 10.82 0.85
CA TYR A 73 -16.28 11.79 1.06
C TYR A 73 -16.76 13.12 1.65
N ARG A 74 -18.01 13.51 1.35
CA ARG A 74 -18.68 14.66 1.96
C ARG A 74 -19.92 14.20 2.74
N SER A 75 -20.26 14.94 3.78
CA SER A 75 -21.42 14.67 4.63
C SER A 75 -22.11 15.96 5.07
N PRO A 76 -23.46 15.97 5.22
CA PRO A 76 -24.38 14.83 5.05
C PRO A 76 -24.76 14.51 3.59
N ASP A 77 -24.56 15.46 2.66
CA ASP A 77 -24.77 15.23 1.23
C ASP A 77 -23.45 14.90 0.49
N PRO A 78 -23.44 13.95 -0.47
CA PRO A 78 -22.24 13.57 -1.22
C PRO A 78 -21.58 14.69 -2.02
N GLU A 79 -22.38 15.62 -2.58
CA GLU A 79 -21.90 16.69 -3.44
C GLU A 79 -21.74 18.02 -2.69
N HIS A 80 -22.77 18.38 -1.92
CA HIS A 80 -22.90 19.69 -1.28
C HIS A 80 -22.61 19.68 0.23
N GLY A 81 -22.21 18.55 0.80
CA GLY A 81 -21.89 18.43 2.22
C GLY A 81 -20.80 19.44 2.65
N PRO A 82 -21.04 20.23 3.72
CA PRO A 82 -20.08 21.22 4.20
C PRO A 82 -18.85 20.57 4.85
N THR A 83 -19.03 19.36 5.39
CA THR A 83 -18.01 18.56 6.05
C THR A 83 -17.41 17.56 5.08
N ARG A 84 -16.10 17.37 5.17
CA ARG A 84 -15.33 16.49 4.30
C ARG A 84 -14.55 15.50 5.13
N ASN A 85 -14.84 14.23 4.94
CA ASN A 85 -14.22 13.13 5.65
C ASN A 85 -12.86 12.85 5.01
N ARG A 86 -11.78 13.03 5.78
CA ARG A 86 -10.40 12.88 5.30
C ARG A 86 -9.88 11.45 5.46
N SER A 87 -10.49 10.69 6.34
CA SER A 87 -10.16 9.29 6.58
C SER A 87 -11.40 8.42 6.48
N TYR A 88 -11.17 7.13 6.19
CA TYR A 88 -12.24 6.13 6.20
C TYR A 88 -12.97 6.09 7.55
N ILE A 89 -12.23 6.18 8.66
CA ILE A 89 -12.81 6.11 10.01
C ILE A 89 -13.69 7.32 10.31
N GLU A 90 -13.29 8.51 9.88
CA GLU A 90 -14.13 9.72 9.99
C GLU A 90 -15.40 9.60 9.14
N ALA A 91 -15.32 9.03 7.94
CA ALA A 91 -16.49 8.78 7.10
C ALA A 91 -17.46 7.79 7.76
N VAL A 92 -16.95 6.72 8.37
CA VAL A 92 -17.79 5.75 9.11
C VAL A 92 -18.40 6.39 10.35
N ASP A 93 -17.64 7.18 11.11
CA ASP A 93 -18.15 7.86 12.31
C ASP A 93 -19.30 8.81 11.98
N MET A 94 -19.13 9.62 10.94
CA MET A 94 -20.14 10.60 10.52
C MET A 94 -21.41 9.96 9.95
N ASN A 95 -21.33 8.79 9.32
CA ASN A 95 -22.50 8.16 8.66
C ASN A 95 -23.13 7.02 9.49
N LEU A 96 -22.32 6.22 10.18
CA LEU A 96 -22.74 5.01 10.89
C LEU A 96 -22.56 5.12 12.42
N GLY A 97 -21.93 6.19 12.90
CA GLY A 97 -21.70 6.44 14.33
C GLY A 97 -20.45 5.78 14.90
N LYS A 98 -20.12 6.22 16.13
CA LYS A 98 -18.85 5.93 16.82
C LYS A 98 -18.54 4.45 17.03
N ASN A 99 -19.54 3.63 17.34
CA ASN A 99 -19.30 2.20 17.59
C ASN A 99 -18.83 1.47 16.32
N ASN A 100 -19.43 1.79 15.18
CA ASN A 100 -19.04 1.23 13.88
C ASN A 100 -17.68 1.76 13.44
N ALA A 101 -17.39 3.04 13.69
CA ALA A 101 -16.08 3.62 13.41
C ALA A 101 -14.96 2.95 14.22
N LEU A 102 -15.20 2.62 15.49
CA LEU A 102 -14.25 1.90 16.33
C LEU A 102 -14.03 0.46 15.82
N ALA A 103 -15.09 -0.26 15.47
CA ALA A 103 -14.98 -1.61 14.92
C ALA A 103 -14.21 -1.63 13.58
N CYS A 104 -14.57 -0.73 12.64
CA CYS A 104 -13.87 -0.55 11.38
C CYS A 104 -12.42 -0.11 11.57
N GLY A 105 -12.17 0.77 12.55
CA GLY A 105 -10.82 1.24 12.91
C GLY A 105 -9.93 0.11 13.40
N PHE A 106 -10.48 -0.78 14.22
CA PHE A 106 -9.78 -1.98 14.68
C PHE A 106 -9.42 -2.91 13.52
N LEU A 107 -10.37 -3.21 12.62
CA LEU A 107 -10.12 -4.05 11.44
C LEU A 107 -9.09 -3.43 10.48
N LEU A 108 -9.16 -2.12 10.26
CA LEU A 108 -8.19 -1.38 9.45
C LEU A 108 -6.79 -1.48 10.06
N GLN A 109 -6.68 -1.29 11.38
CA GLN A 109 -5.41 -1.35 12.08
C GLN A 109 -4.80 -2.75 12.02
N LEU A 110 -5.59 -3.80 12.22
CA LEU A 110 -5.14 -5.19 12.05
C LEU A 110 -4.59 -5.43 10.64
N THR A 111 -5.27 -4.94 9.61
CA THR A 111 -4.84 -5.07 8.22
C THR A 111 -3.52 -4.34 7.96
N LEU A 112 -3.37 -3.12 8.49
CA LEU A 112 -2.12 -2.35 8.40
C LEU A 112 -0.95 -3.04 9.10
N TYR A 113 -1.17 -3.64 10.27
CA TYR A 113 -0.16 -4.46 10.94
C TYR A 113 0.22 -5.69 10.09
N GLY A 114 -0.76 -6.36 9.50
CA GLY A 114 -0.53 -7.48 8.59
C GLY A 114 0.36 -7.10 7.41
N PHE A 115 0.09 -5.97 6.77
CA PHE A 115 0.97 -5.44 5.71
C PHE A 115 2.38 -5.14 6.21
N GLY A 116 2.52 -4.53 7.39
CA GLY A 116 3.83 -4.25 7.99
C GLY A 116 4.67 -5.51 8.19
N ILE A 117 4.06 -6.58 8.72
CA ILE A 117 4.72 -7.88 8.90
C ILE A 117 5.10 -8.48 7.54
N ALA A 118 4.16 -8.52 6.60
CA ALA A 118 4.39 -9.08 5.27
C ALA A 118 5.56 -8.38 4.56
N TYR A 119 5.56 -7.05 4.52
CA TYR A 119 6.65 -6.28 3.89
C TYR A 119 8.01 -6.51 4.57
N THR A 120 8.03 -6.65 5.90
CA THR A 120 9.27 -6.90 6.64
C THR A 120 9.84 -8.29 6.32
N VAL A 121 8.99 -9.31 6.32
CA VAL A 121 9.39 -10.68 5.98
C VAL A 121 9.83 -10.77 4.52
N THR A 122 9.04 -10.23 3.59
CA THR A 122 9.36 -10.24 2.16
C THR A 122 10.66 -9.49 1.88
N SER A 123 10.91 -8.36 2.53
CA SER A 123 12.17 -7.62 2.37
C SER A 123 13.38 -8.42 2.87
N GLY A 124 13.26 -9.09 4.03
CA GLY A 124 14.30 -9.96 4.57
C GLY A 124 14.67 -11.10 3.63
N ILE A 125 13.67 -11.84 3.14
CA ILE A 125 13.85 -12.93 2.17
C ILE A 125 14.48 -12.39 0.87
N SER A 126 14.04 -11.23 0.40
CA SER A 126 14.57 -10.63 -0.84
C SER A 126 16.04 -10.25 -0.70
N MET A 127 16.43 -9.64 0.42
CA MET A 127 17.82 -9.28 0.69
C MET A 127 18.71 -10.52 0.82
N ARG A 128 18.23 -11.56 1.50
CA ARG A 128 18.93 -12.86 1.57
C ARG A 128 19.14 -13.43 0.17
N ALA A 129 18.11 -13.45 -0.67
CA ALA A 129 18.19 -13.98 -2.03
C ALA A 129 19.24 -13.26 -2.89
N ILE A 130 19.34 -11.93 -2.75
CA ILE A 130 20.38 -11.13 -3.43
C ILE A 130 21.78 -11.55 -2.97
N GLN A 131 21.98 -11.74 -1.66
CA GLN A 131 23.28 -12.10 -1.10
C GLN A 131 23.72 -13.50 -1.50
N VAL A 132 22.79 -14.46 -1.48
CA VAL A 132 23.02 -15.81 -2.01
C VAL A 132 23.40 -15.76 -3.49
N SER A 133 22.68 -14.98 -4.31
CA SER A 133 23.00 -14.81 -5.73
C SER A 133 24.40 -14.22 -5.95
N ASN A 134 24.76 -13.17 -5.21
CA ASN A 134 26.09 -12.55 -5.29
C ASN A 134 27.20 -13.51 -4.86
N CYS A 135 26.95 -14.33 -3.84
CA CYS A 135 27.88 -15.35 -3.37
C CYS A 135 28.11 -16.42 -4.45
N TYR A 136 27.04 -16.96 -5.06
CA TYR A 136 27.18 -17.92 -6.16
C TYR A 136 27.85 -17.36 -7.40
N HIS A 137 27.69 -16.06 -7.67
CA HIS A 137 28.38 -15.40 -8.78
C HIS A 137 29.90 -15.29 -8.53
N LYS A 138 30.30 -15.07 -7.28
CA LYS A 138 31.72 -14.84 -6.91
C LYS A 138 32.48 -16.12 -6.59
N GLU A 139 31.87 -17.01 -5.82
CA GLU A 139 32.51 -18.20 -5.26
C GLU A 139 32.16 -19.48 -6.05
N GLY A 140 31.26 -19.38 -7.03
CA GLY A 140 30.77 -20.50 -7.85
C GLY A 140 29.49 -21.15 -7.29
N HIS A 141 28.76 -21.87 -8.14
CA HIS A 141 27.46 -22.48 -7.79
C HIS A 141 27.54 -23.61 -6.75
N GLU A 142 28.75 -24.14 -6.48
CA GLU A 142 28.99 -25.19 -5.49
C GLU A 142 29.37 -24.64 -4.10
N ALA A 143 29.41 -23.31 -3.92
CA ALA A 143 29.77 -22.69 -2.65
C ALA A 143 28.64 -22.80 -1.62
N ALA A 144 28.98 -23.09 -0.35
CA ALA A 144 28.04 -23.11 0.75
C ALA A 144 27.66 -21.67 1.19
N CYS A 145 26.71 -21.06 0.48
CA CYS A 145 26.24 -19.69 0.72
C CYS A 145 24.97 -19.71 1.58
N GLU A 146 25.11 -19.50 2.89
CA GLU A 146 23.96 -19.40 3.81
C GLU A 146 23.97 -18.08 4.59
N TYR A 147 22.84 -17.37 4.55
CA TYR A 147 22.62 -16.14 5.29
C TYR A 147 21.30 -16.23 6.05
N GLY A 148 21.24 -15.67 7.26
CA GLY A 148 20.04 -15.67 8.10
C GLY A 148 19.06 -14.54 7.75
N ASP A 149 17.77 -14.86 7.69
CA ASP A 149 16.71 -13.89 7.37
C ASP A 149 16.49 -12.85 8.49
N ALA A 150 16.59 -13.28 9.75
CA ALA A 150 16.27 -12.44 10.91
C ALA A 150 17.12 -11.16 10.97
N PHE A 151 18.39 -11.24 10.57
CA PHE A 151 19.27 -10.08 10.52
C PHE A 151 18.77 -9.03 9.52
N TYR A 152 18.36 -9.45 8.31
CA TYR A 152 17.83 -8.55 7.30
C TYR A 152 16.45 -8.00 7.66
N MET A 153 15.60 -8.79 8.31
CA MET A 153 14.32 -8.30 8.85
C MET A 153 14.53 -7.20 9.89
N LEU A 154 15.48 -7.38 10.82
CA LEU A 154 15.83 -6.36 11.81
C LEU A 154 16.39 -5.09 11.15
N LEU A 155 17.28 -5.25 10.17
CA LEU A 155 17.83 -4.12 9.40
C LEU A 155 16.72 -3.31 8.72
N PHE A 156 15.77 -3.99 8.07
CA PHE A 156 14.64 -3.32 7.43
C PHE A 156 13.74 -2.62 8.44
N GLY A 157 13.51 -3.22 9.61
CA GLY A 157 12.80 -2.59 10.72
C GLY A 157 13.45 -1.29 11.19
N VAL A 158 14.78 -1.23 11.28
CA VAL A 158 15.51 0.02 11.60
C VAL A 158 15.25 1.09 10.53
N VAL A 159 15.30 0.73 9.25
CA VAL A 159 14.99 1.65 8.15
C VAL A 159 13.55 2.16 8.25
N GLN A 160 12.58 1.30 8.58
CA GLN A 160 11.18 1.71 8.79
C GLN A 160 11.04 2.70 9.94
N ILE A 161 11.74 2.51 11.07
CA ILE A 161 11.73 3.44 12.21
C ILE A 161 12.29 4.80 11.82
N VAL A 162 13.37 4.83 11.02
CA VAL A 162 13.96 6.08 10.51
C VAL A 162 12.98 6.78 9.56
N LEU A 163 12.40 6.05 8.60
CA LEU A 163 11.44 6.60 7.65
C LEU A 163 10.16 7.09 8.33
N SER A 164 9.72 6.46 9.43
CA SER A 164 8.53 6.89 10.17
C SER A 164 8.72 8.24 10.87
N GLN A 165 9.96 8.73 11.03
CA GLN A 165 10.22 10.06 11.58
C GLN A 165 9.99 11.19 10.57
N LEU A 166 9.77 10.88 9.28
CA LEU A 166 9.55 11.88 8.25
C LEU A 166 8.13 12.47 8.37
N PRO A 167 7.98 13.77 8.72
CA PRO A 167 6.69 14.32 9.12
C PRO A 167 5.75 14.66 7.95
N ASN A 168 6.23 14.63 6.70
CA ASN A 168 5.47 15.12 5.55
C ASN A 168 5.52 14.17 4.35
N PHE A 169 4.34 13.78 3.85
CA PHE A 169 4.16 12.98 2.64
C PHE A 169 4.82 13.61 1.40
N HIS A 170 4.93 14.94 1.33
CA HIS A 170 5.62 15.62 0.23
C HIS A 170 7.11 15.24 0.14
N ASN A 171 7.75 15.00 1.30
CA ASN A 171 9.15 14.59 1.37
C ASN A 171 9.35 13.11 0.97
N ILE A 172 8.26 12.34 0.84
CA ILE A 172 8.25 10.90 0.58
C ILE A 172 7.77 10.60 -0.87
N GLN A 173 7.36 11.61 -1.64
CA GLN A 173 6.88 11.39 -3.02
C GLN A 173 7.89 10.69 -3.92
N TRP A 174 9.20 10.92 -3.71
CA TRP A 174 10.25 10.22 -4.45
C TRP A 174 10.24 8.71 -4.22
N LEU A 175 9.86 8.24 -3.02
CA LEU A 175 9.72 6.81 -2.71
C LEU A 175 8.57 6.19 -3.51
N SER A 176 7.45 6.88 -3.67
CA SER A 176 6.35 6.42 -4.51
C SER A 176 6.75 6.30 -5.99
N VAL A 177 7.58 7.21 -6.49
CA VAL A 177 8.11 7.15 -7.87
C VAL A 177 9.02 5.94 -8.04
N VAL A 178 9.96 5.72 -7.11
CA VAL A 178 10.85 4.54 -7.14
C VAL A 178 10.05 3.25 -7.05
N ALA A 179 9.06 3.18 -6.15
CA ALA A 179 8.19 2.01 -6.02
C ALA A 179 7.46 1.71 -7.34
N ALA A 180 6.91 2.74 -8.00
CA ALA A 180 6.26 2.58 -9.29
C ALA A 180 7.19 2.00 -10.36
N ILE A 181 8.40 2.56 -10.49
CA ILE A 181 9.42 2.09 -11.45
C ILE A 181 9.73 0.61 -11.18
N MET A 182 10.04 0.26 -9.93
CA MET A 182 10.36 -1.11 -9.54
C MET A 182 9.22 -2.07 -9.87
N SER A 183 7.98 -1.69 -9.58
CA SER A 183 6.81 -2.52 -9.89
C SER A 183 6.62 -2.77 -11.38
N PHE A 184 6.78 -1.75 -12.24
CA PHE A 184 6.73 -1.94 -13.69
C PHE A 184 7.89 -2.83 -14.16
N THR A 185 9.10 -2.64 -13.64
CA THR A 185 10.25 -3.48 -13.96
C THR A 185 9.97 -4.95 -13.62
N PHE A 186 9.49 -5.26 -12.42
CA PHE A 186 9.18 -6.63 -12.04
C PHE A 186 8.05 -7.25 -12.88
N ALA A 187 7.01 -6.48 -13.20
CA ALA A 187 5.94 -6.95 -14.07
C ALA A 187 6.45 -7.27 -15.50
N LEU A 188 7.31 -6.40 -16.06
CA LEU A 188 7.90 -6.61 -17.38
C LEU A 188 8.86 -7.81 -17.42
N ILE A 189 9.69 -7.99 -16.37
CA ILE A 189 10.56 -9.16 -16.25
C ILE A 189 9.71 -10.44 -16.16
N GLY A 190 8.67 -10.43 -15.32
CA GLY A 190 7.74 -11.56 -15.19
C GLY A 190 7.06 -11.91 -16.51
N LEU A 191 6.59 -10.90 -17.26
CA LEU A 191 6.01 -11.09 -18.58
C LEU A 191 7.04 -11.66 -19.57
N GLY A 192 8.25 -11.11 -19.61
CA GLY A 192 9.32 -11.56 -20.50
C GLY A 192 9.74 -13.01 -20.23
N LEU A 193 9.93 -13.38 -18.96
CA LEU A 193 10.23 -14.76 -18.57
C LEU A 193 9.07 -15.71 -18.86
N GLY A 194 7.83 -15.26 -18.67
CA GLY A 194 6.64 -16.03 -19.02
C GLY A 194 6.53 -16.31 -20.52
N LEU A 195 6.74 -15.29 -21.36
CA LEU A 195 6.75 -15.43 -22.82
C LEU A 195 7.90 -16.31 -23.32
N ALA A 196 9.09 -16.22 -22.70
CA ALA A 196 10.23 -17.05 -23.09
C ALA A 196 10.08 -18.54 -22.71
N LYS A 197 9.15 -18.85 -21.80
CA LYS A 197 8.89 -20.20 -21.29
C LYS A 197 7.84 -20.96 -22.13
N VAL A 198 6.99 -20.23 -22.85
CA VAL A 198 5.93 -20.73 -23.75
C VAL A 198 6.50 -20.92 -25.15
#